data_AF-A0A1Z4JTF7-F1
#
_entry.id   AF-A0A1Z4JTF7-F1
#
_cell.length_a   1.000
_cell.length_b   1.000
_cell.length_c   1.000
_cell.angle_alpha   90.00
_cell.angle_beta   90.00
_cell.angle_gamma   90.00
#
_symmetry.space_group_name_H-M   'P 1'
#
loop_
_entity.id
_entity.type
_entity.pdbx_description
1 polymer ?
#
loop_
_entity_poly.entity_id
_entity_poly.type
_entity_poly.pdbx_seq_one_letter_code
_entity_poly.pdbx_strand_id
1 'polypeptide(L)'
;MEDVLELYEQPYDEQHLVVCVDERPCQLLVDKQPSIPAEPGKPEREDFQYERNGTCNLFVAFQHRVGWRHVEVTERRTNADFAHWLKRLVDE
;
A
#
# COMPACT_ATOMS: atom_id res chain seq x y z
N MET A 1 -20.31 6.98 -11.02
CA MET A 1 -18.89 7.42 -11.14
C MET A 1 -18.82 8.94 -11.04
N GLU A 2 -19.75 9.66 -11.65
CA GLU A 2 -19.88 11.12 -11.50
C GLU A 2 -19.98 11.56 -10.04
N ASP A 3 -20.78 10.90 -9.19
CA ASP A 3 -20.90 11.24 -7.75
C ASP A 3 -19.55 11.21 -7.00
N VAL A 4 -18.66 10.28 -7.35
CA VAL A 4 -17.33 10.17 -6.74
C VAL A 4 -16.45 11.31 -7.24
N LEU A 5 -16.51 11.63 -8.54
CA LEU A 5 -15.74 12.74 -9.10
C LEU A 5 -16.19 14.07 -8.51
N GLU A 6 -17.50 14.29 -8.38
CA GLU A 6 -18.08 15.47 -7.74
C GLU A 6 -17.59 15.63 -6.30
N LEU A 7 -17.56 14.54 -5.51
CA LEU A 7 -16.99 14.55 -4.15
C LEU A 7 -15.53 14.99 -4.12
N TYR A 8 -14.71 14.56 -5.09
CA TYR A 8 -13.30 14.95 -5.16
C TYR A 8 -13.12 16.39 -5.64
N GLU A 9 -14.06 16.93 -6.41
CA GLU A 9 -14.04 18.32 -6.89
C GLU A 9 -14.44 19.33 -5.80
N GLN A 10 -15.14 18.88 -4.75
CA GLN A 10 -15.55 19.74 -3.65
C GLN A 10 -14.37 20.54 -3.06
N PRO A 11 -14.63 21.78 -2.60
CA PRO A 11 -13.62 22.56 -1.92
C PRO A 11 -13.16 21.84 -0.65
N TYR A 12 -11.90 22.06 -0.29
CA TYR A 12 -11.36 21.49 0.94
C TYR A 12 -12.12 22.04 2.16
N ASP A 13 -12.63 21.13 2.99
CA ASP A 13 -13.31 21.43 4.25
C ASP A 13 -12.68 20.58 5.37
N GLU A 14 -12.12 21.25 6.37
CA GLU A 14 -11.49 20.61 7.53
C GLU A 14 -12.48 19.82 8.38
N GLN A 15 -13.77 20.14 8.32
CA GLN A 15 -14.82 19.42 9.04
C GLN A 15 -15.31 18.18 8.27
N HIS A 16 -15.05 18.11 6.96
CA HIS A 16 -15.51 17.05 6.06
C HIS A 16 -14.37 16.57 5.15
N LEU A 17 -13.40 15.88 5.75
CA LEU A 17 -12.24 15.37 5.03
C LEU A 17 -12.61 14.20 4.10
N VAL A 18 -12.26 14.32 2.83
CA VAL A 18 -12.38 13.21 1.86
C VAL A 18 -11.15 12.30 1.92
N VAL A 19 -11.23 11.18 2.63
CA VAL A 19 -10.14 10.21 2.73
C VAL A 19 -10.39 9.00 1.85
N CYS A 20 -9.41 8.65 1.01
CA CYS A 20 -9.44 7.44 0.19
C CYS A 20 -8.82 6.29 0.98
N VAL A 21 -9.43 5.11 0.93
CA VAL A 21 -8.87 3.90 1.54
C VAL A 21 -8.71 2.80 0.50
N ASP A 22 -7.65 2.01 0.62
CA ASP A 22 -7.38 0.86 -0.25
C ASP A 22 -6.60 -0.24 0.50
N GLU A 23 -6.56 -1.44 -0.09
CA GLU A 23 -5.81 -2.58 0.41
C GLU A 23 -4.89 -3.18 -0.66
N ARG A 24 -3.69 -3.59 -0.26
CA ARG A 24 -2.75 -4.27 -1.16
C ARG A 24 -2.17 -5.52 -0.51
N PRO A 25 -2.45 -6.73 -1.05
CA PRO A 25 -1.71 -7.92 -0.66
C PRO A 25 -0.29 -7.87 -1.25
N CYS A 26 0.70 -8.22 -0.44
CA CYS A 26 2.10 -8.24 -0.82
C CYS A 26 2.71 -9.61 -0.52
N GLN A 27 3.47 -10.12 -1.49
CA GLN A 27 4.28 -11.32 -1.29
C GLN A 27 5.63 -10.92 -0.73
N LEU A 28 6.08 -11.64 0.29
CA LEU A 28 7.41 -11.46 0.87
C LEU A 28 8.36 -12.37 0.10
N LEU A 29 9.07 -11.81 -0.88
CA LEU A 29 9.97 -12.55 -1.76
C LEU A 29 11.42 -12.25 -1.40
N VAL A 30 12.27 -13.25 -1.49
CA VAL A 30 13.73 -13.13 -1.35
C VAL A 30 14.39 -13.82 -2.52
N ASP A 31 15.41 -13.19 -3.10
CA ASP A 31 16.18 -13.79 -4.19
C ASP A 31 16.90 -15.03 -3.68
N LYS A 32 16.79 -16.12 -4.42
CA LYS A 32 17.41 -17.38 -4.04
C LYS A 32 18.93 -17.37 -4.26
N GLN A 33 19.38 -16.54 -5.19
CA GLN A 33 20.78 -16.34 -5.52
C GLN A 33 21.09 -14.84 -5.53
N PRO A 34 22.27 -14.42 -5.05
CA PRO A 34 22.69 -13.02 -5.14
C PRO A 34 22.87 -12.59 -6.60
N SER A 35 22.66 -11.31 -6.89
CA SER A 35 22.96 -10.76 -8.21
C SER A 35 24.44 -10.91 -8.57
N ILE A 36 24.71 -11.08 -9.85
CA ILE A 36 26.08 -11.10 -10.38
C ILE A 36 26.44 -9.66 -10.77
N PRO A 37 27.47 -9.05 -10.14
CA PRO A 37 27.85 -7.67 -10.41
C PRO A 37 28.22 -7.43 -11.88
N ALA A 38 28.04 -6.18 -12.31
CA ALA A 38 28.45 -5.75 -13.64
C ALA A 38 29.99 -5.82 -13.81
N GLU A 39 30.42 -6.19 -15.02
CA GLU A 39 31.81 -6.15 -15.48
C GLU A 39 31.89 -5.33 -16.78
N PRO A 40 33.07 -4.84 -17.20
CA PRO A 40 33.21 -4.20 -18.51
C PRO A 40 32.68 -5.10 -19.65
N GLY A 41 31.65 -4.63 -20.35
CA GLY A 41 30.98 -5.38 -21.43
C GLY A 41 29.93 -6.39 -20.97
N LYS A 42 29.65 -6.50 -19.65
CA LYS A 42 28.59 -7.36 -19.11
C LYS A 42 27.74 -6.58 -18.09
N PRO A 43 26.45 -6.36 -18.35
CA PRO A 43 25.57 -5.74 -17.37
C PRO A 43 25.43 -6.62 -16.13
N GLU A 44 24.95 -6.01 -15.04
CA GLU A 44 24.49 -6.74 -13.86
C GLU A 44 23.40 -7.74 -14.26
N ARG A 45 23.41 -8.91 -13.60
CA ARG A 45 22.43 -9.97 -13.86
C ARG A 45 21.81 -10.43 -12.55
N GLU A 46 20.49 -10.38 -12.51
CA GLU A 46 19.67 -10.93 -11.43
C GLU A 46 19.15 -12.31 -11.86
N ASP A 47 19.11 -13.26 -10.93
CA ASP A 47 18.50 -14.56 -11.18
C ASP A 47 16.97 -14.45 -11.04
N PHE A 48 16.23 -15.28 -11.78
CA PHE A 48 14.76 -15.26 -11.75
C PHE A 48 14.18 -16.11 -10.61
N GLN A 49 15.00 -16.87 -9.89
CA GLN A 49 14.55 -17.74 -8.81
C GLN A 49 14.39 -16.97 -7.51
N TYR A 50 13.22 -17.10 -6.90
CA TYR A 50 12.92 -16.52 -5.59
C TYR A 50 12.35 -17.56 -4.63
N GLU A 51 12.47 -17.27 -3.34
CA GLU A 51 11.80 -17.98 -2.26
C GLU A 51 10.65 -17.13 -1.73
N ARG A 52 9.50 -17.77 -1.46
CA ARG A 52 8.31 -17.12 -0.93
C ARG A 52 8.26 -17.28 0.59
N ASN A 53 8.49 -16.19 1.31
CA ASN A 53 8.48 -16.11 2.77
C ASN A 53 7.11 -15.67 3.34
N GLY A 54 6.03 -16.11 2.69
CA GLY A 54 4.66 -15.76 3.06
C GLY A 54 4.12 -14.52 2.37
N THR A 55 3.14 -13.88 3.01
CA THR A 55 2.42 -12.71 2.52
C THR A 55 2.07 -11.78 3.67
N CYS A 56 1.94 -10.50 3.36
CA CYS A 56 1.29 -9.52 4.23
C CYS A 56 0.22 -8.77 3.44
N ASN A 57 -0.51 -7.90 4.13
CA ASN A 57 -1.44 -6.95 3.54
C ASN A 57 -1.08 -5.54 4.01
N LEU A 58 -1.26 -4.55 3.14
CA LEU A 58 -1.20 -3.15 3.51
C LEU A 58 -2.61 -2.56 3.45
N PHE A 59 -3.04 -1.93 4.53
CA PHE A 59 -4.15 -0.99 4.48
C PHE A 59 -3.58 0.43 4.34
N VAL A 60 -4.15 1.21 3.43
CA VAL A 60 -3.69 2.57 3.13
C VAL A 60 -4.85 3.52 3.23
N ALA A 61 -4.67 4.61 3.95
CA ALA A 61 -5.52 5.78 3.91
C ALA A 61 -4.73 6.95 3.31
N PHE A 62 -5.36 7.75 2.45
CA PHE A 62 -4.73 8.88 1.78
C PHE A 62 -5.69 10.05 1.66
N GLN A 63 -5.20 11.25 2.00
CA GLN A 63 -5.87 12.51 1.73
C GLN A 63 -5.09 13.30 0.69
N HIS A 64 -5.63 13.34 -0.53
CA HIS A 64 -5.03 13.95 -1.70
C HIS A 64 -4.79 15.45 -1.59
N ARG A 65 -5.67 16.20 -0.89
CA ARG A 65 -5.57 17.67 -0.82
C ARG A 65 -4.39 18.18 0.04
N VAL A 66 -3.99 17.43 1.05
CA VAL A 66 -2.93 17.84 2.00
C VAL A 66 -1.69 16.92 1.94
N GLY A 67 -1.72 15.89 1.10
CA GLY A 67 -0.60 14.94 0.95
C GLY A 67 -0.38 14.04 2.17
N TRP A 68 -1.39 13.89 3.02
CA TRP A 68 -1.31 13.01 4.19
C TRP A 68 -1.63 11.57 3.79
N ARG A 69 -0.91 10.61 4.37
CA ARG A 69 -1.20 9.19 4.27
C ARG A 69 -0.94 8.47 5.57
N HIS A 70 -1.71 7.42 5.80
CA HIS A 70 -1.48 6.43 6.84
C HIS A 70 -1.41 5.05 6.21
N VAL A 71 -0.47 4.22 6.67
CA VAL A 71 -0.26 2.87 6.15
C VAL A 71 -0.06 1.92 7.33
N GLU A 72 -0.83 0.84 7.36
CA GLU A 72 -0.66 -0.24 8.32
C GLU A 72 -0.37 -1.55 7.59
N VAL A 73 0.65 -2.28 8.04
CA VAL A 73 0.99 -3.62 7.53
C VAL A 73 0.39 -4.66 8.47
N THR A 74 -0.46 -5.53 7.93
CA THR A 74 -1.10 -6.62 8.67
C THR A 74 -0.68 -7.98 8.10
N GLU A 75 -0.73 -9.01 8.93
CA GLU A 75 -0.47 -10.40 8.47
C GLU A 75 -1.60 -10.89 7.54
N ARG A 76 -2.84 -10.43 7.79
CA ARG A 76 -4.06 -10.92 7.13
C ARG A 76 -4.95 -9.76 6.68
N ARG A 77 -5.79 -10.05 5.69
CA ARG A 77 -6.87 -9.18 5.23
C ARG A 77 -8.21 -9.88 5.47
N THR A 78 -8.82 -9.61 6.61
CA THR A 78 -10.20 -10.02 6.86
C THR A 78 -11.08 -8.78 6.94
N ASN A 79 -12.39 -8.95 6.72
CA ASN A 79 -13.34 -7.85 6.90
C ASN A 79 -13.29 -7.28 8.32
N ALA A 80 -13.01 -8.13 9.33
CA ALA A 80 -12.85 -7.70 10.71
C ALA A 80 -11.58 -6.86 10.90
N ASP A 81 -10.46 -7.26 10.31
CA ASP A 81 -9.21 -6.49 10.35
C ASP A 81 -9.39 -5.12 9.70
N PHE A 82 -10.05 -5.06 8.54
CA PHE A 82 -10.35 -3.81 7.86
C PHE A 82 -11.26 -2.89 8.69
N ALA A 83 -12.31 -3.44 9.30
CA ALA A 83 -13.21 -2.65 10.15
C ALA A 83 -12.49 -2.11 11.41
N HIS A 84 -11.64 -2.93 12.04
CA HIS A 84 -10.83 -2.48 13.18
C HIS A 84 -9.81 -1.41 12.76
N TRP A 85 -9.19 -1.56 11.59
CA TRP A 85 -8.28 -0.57 11.04
C TRP A 85 -8.99 0.77 10.78
N LEU A 86 -10.16 0.76 10.12
CA LEU A 86 -10.96 1.97 9.92
C LEU A 86 -11.36 2.63 11.23
N LYS A 87 -11.73 1.84 12.24
CA LYS A 87 -12.05 2.36 13.56
C LYS A 87 -10.86 3.10 14.17
N ARG A 88 -9.67 2.47 14.19
CA ARG A 88 -8.45 3.12 14.70
C ARG A 88 -8.09 4.38 13.92
N LEU A 89 -8.26 4.37 12.59
CA LEU A 89 -7.99 5.52 11.73
C LEU A 89 -8.81 6.77 12.11
N VAL A 90 -10.01 6.58 12.68
CA VAL A 90 -10.92 7.66 13.07
C VAL A 90 -10.79 8.02 14.55
N ASP A 91 -10.50 7.03 15.40
CA ASP A 91 -10.43 7.20 16.85
C ASP A 91 -9.07 7.74 17.34
N GLU A 92 -7.98 7.52 16.59
CA GLU A 92 -6.59 7.89 16.92
C GLU A 92 -6.08 9.07 16.10
#